data_AF-A0A7C7IXZ6-F1
#
_entry.id   AF-A0A7C7IXZ6-F1
#
_cell.length_a   1.000
_cell.length_b   1.000
_cell.length_c   1.000
_cell.angle_alpha   90.00
_cell.angle_beta   90.00
_cell.angle_gamma   90.00
#
_symmetry.space_group_name_H-M   'P 1'
#
loop_
_entity.id
_entity.type
_entity.pdbx_description
1 polymer ?
#
loop_
_entity_poly.entity_id
_entity_poly.type
_entity_poly.pdbx_seq_one_letter_code
_entity_poly.pdbx_strand_id
1 'polypeptide(L)' 'MNIRIFAISAILFSGLFSWGIAQDPFYLEDLNPNSETYGQIVSPVDFLGDICIVFFGHES' A
#
# COMPACT_ATOMS: atom_id res chain seq x y z
N MET A 1 -10.94 -28.77 -22.46
CA MET A 1 -9.90 -28.17 -21.58
C MET A 1 -10.21 -28.59 -20.15
N ASN A 2 -9.26 -29.18 -19.42
CA ASN A 2 -9.52 -29.70 -18.08
C ASN A 2 -9.73 -28.54 -17.09
N ILE A 3 -10.79 -28.58 -16.28
CA ILE A 3 -11.14 -27.51 -15.33
C ILE A 3 -9.99 -27.17 -14.36
N ARG A 4 -9.18 -28.17 -14.02
CA ARG A 4 -7.95 -28.00 -13.21
C ARG A 4 -6.90 -27.14 -13.90
N ILE A 5 -6.72 -27.30 -15.20
CA ILE A 5 -5.74 -26.52 -15.98
C ILE A 5 -6.18 -25.06 -16.02
N PHE A 6 -7.47 -24.81 -16.25
CA PHE A 6 -8.04 -23.46 -16.25
C PHE A 6 -7.86 -22.74 -14.91
N ALA A 7 -8.15 -23.43 -13.80
CA ALA A 7 -7.99 -22.87 -12.45
C ALA A 7 -6.52 -22.50 -12.14
N ILE A 8 -5.57 -23.37 -12.50
CA ILE A 8 -4.13 -23.11 -12.31
C ILE A 8 -3.69 -21.89 -13.12
N SER A 9 -4.11 -21.80 -14.39
CA SER A 9 -3.77 -20.64 -15.24
C SER A 9 -4.37 -19.34 -14.72
N ALA A 10 -5.57 -19.36 -14.13
CA ALA A 10 -6.19 -18.17 -13.53
C ALA A 10 -5.43 -17.68 -12.28
N ILE A 11 -4.97 -18.61 -11.43
CA ILE A 11 -4.18 -18.28 -10.22
C ILE A 11 -2.80 -17.72 -10.59
N LEU A 12 -2.14 -18.32 -11.57
CA LEU A 12 -0.84 -17.82 -12.05
C LEU A 12 -0.99 -16.43 -12.68
N PHE A 13 -2.05 -16.20 -13.45
CA PHE A 13 -2.31 -14.91 -14.06
C PHE A 13 -2.60 -13.82 -13.02
N SER A 14 -3.41 -14.10 -11.99
CA SER A 14 -3.69 -13.13 -10.92
C SER A 14 -2.47 -12.82 -10.06
N GLY A 15 -1.64 -13.82 -9.76
CA GLY A 15 -0.38 -13.62 -9.02
C GLY A 15 0.63 -12.76 -9.79
N LEU A 16 0.79 -13.03 -11.09
CA LEU A 16 1.69 -12.24 -11.95
C LEU A 16 1.18 -10.81 -12.16
N PHE A 17 -0.14 -10.63 -12.27
CA PHE A 17 -0.76 -9.31 -12.38
C PHE A 17 -0.58 -8.50 -11.09
N SER A 18 -0.71 -9.14 -9.92
CA SER A 18 -0.48 -8.49 -8.63
C SER A 18 0.98 -8.10 -8.39
N TRP A 19 1.94 -8.86 -8.95
CA TRP A 19 3.37 -8.52 -8.83
C TRP A 19 3.75 -7.28 -9.65
N GLY A 20 3.05 -7.03 -10.76
CA GLY A 20 3.31 -5.88 -11.64
C GLY A 20 2.76 -4.55 -11.14
N ILE A 21 1.88 -4.57 -10.13
CA ILE A 21 1.33 -3.37 -9.51
C ILE A 21 1.94 -3.27 -8.11
N ALA A 22 3.15 -2.69 -8.01
CA ALA A 22 3.56 -2.13 -6.73
C ALA A 22 2.50 -1.08 -6.35
N GLN A 23 2.01 -1.10 -5.11
CA GLN A 23 1.13 -0.02 -4.66
C GLN A 23 1.93 1.28 -4.73
N ASP A 24 1.38 2.29 -5.41
CA ASP A 24 2.00 3.60 -5.49
C ASP A 24 2.26 4.14 -4.07
N PRO A 25 3.31 4.97 -3.88
CA PRO A 25 3.51 5.66 -2.61
C PRO A 25 2.25 6.39 -2.17
N PHE A 26 1.95 6.34 -0.87
CA PHE A 26 0.85 7.14 -0.34
C PHE A 26 1.24 8.62 -0.27
N TYR A 27 0.23 9.48 -0.38
CA TYR A 27 0.33 10.91 -0.15
C TYR A 27 -0.91 11.31 0.65
N LEU A 28 -0.73 11.62 1.93
CA LEU A 28 -1.84 11.88 2.85
C LEU A 28 -1.62 13.19 3.58
N GLU A 29 -2.69 13.92 3.82
CA GLU A 29 -2.64 15.14 4.62
C GLU A 29 -2.55 14.78 6.11
N ASP A 30 -1.64 15.44 6.82
CA ASP A 30 -1.56 15.38 8.27
C ASP A 30 -2.69 16.19 8.92
N LEU A 31 -3.69 15.46 9.44
CA LEU A 31 -4.84 16.04 10.12
C LEU A 31 -4.70 16.05 11.65
N ASN A 32 -3.54 15.70 12.20
CA ASN A 32 -3.32 15.74 13.65
C ASN A 32 -2.94 17.16 14.09
N PRO A 33 -3.81 17.89 14.83
CA PRO A 33 -3.57 19.28 15.21
C PRO A 33 -2.40 19.45 16.18
N ASN A 34 -1.92 18.37 16.80
CA ASN A 34 -0.76 18.38 17.68
C ASN A 34 0.56 18.00 16.96
N SER A 35 0.50 17.78 15.65
CA SER A 35 1.68 17.43 14.85
C SER A 35 2.47 18.67 14.43
N GLU A 36 3.80 18.53 14.34
CA GLU A 36 4.69 19.59 13.83
C GLU A 36 4.47 19.85 12.32
N THR A 37 3.87 18.89 11.62
CA THR A 37 3.60 18.93 10.17
C THR A 37 2.12 19.09 9.84
N TYR A 38 1.29 19.58 10.77
CA TYR A 38 -0.15 19.75 10.55
C TYR A 38 -0.48 20.50 9.25
N GLY A 39 -1.38 19.93 8.45
CA GLY A 39 -1.81 20.45 7.15
C GLY A 39 -0.82 20.24 5.99
N GLN A 40 0.28 19.52 6.22
CA GLN A 40 1.23 19.16 5.16
C GLN A 40 0.93 17.76 4.60
N ILE A 41 1.46 17.48 3.41
CA ILE A 41 1.41 16.15 2.81
C ILE A 41 2.54 15.29 3.37
N VAL A 42 2.19 14.14 3.92
CA VAL A 42 3.08 13.08 4.40
C VAL A 42 3.08 11.92 3.41
N SER A 43 4.26 11.37 3.17
CA SER A 43 4.56 10.34 2.20
C SER A 43 5.71 9.45 2.66
N PRO A 44 5.98 8.32 1.99
CA PRO A 44 7.13 7.48 2.33
C PRO A 44 8.49 8.20 2.25
N VAL A 45 8.61 9.27 1.44
CA VAL A 45 9.89 9.98 1.29
C VAL A 45 10.27 10.76 2.54
N ASP A 46 9.30 11.07 3.40
CA ASP A 46 9.52 11.81 4.65
C ASP A 46 10.19 10.95 5.73
N PHE A 47 10.32 9.64 5.50
CA PHE A 47 10.93 8.65 6.41
C PHE A 47 12.14 7.94 5.80
N LEU A 48 12.79 8.53 4.79
CA LEU A 48 13.94 7.92 4.11
C LEU A 48 15.10 7.70 5.08
N GLY A 49 15.59 6.46 5.13
CA GLY A 49 16.69 6.06 6.01
C GLY A 49 16.25 5.43 7.33
N ASP A 50 14.94 5.49 7.65
CA ASP A 50 14.37 4.91 8.85
C ASP A 50 13.52 3.68 8.55
N ILE A 51 13.42 2.76 9.52
CA ILE A 51 12.42 1.69 9.48
C ILE A 51 11.15 2.24 10.12
N CYS A 52 10.15 2.52 9.29
CA CYS A 52 8.86 3.09 9.69
C CYS A 52 7.73 2.06 9.53
N ILE A 53 6.79 2.01 10.50
CA ILE A 53 5.52 1.32 10.35
C ILE A 53 4.43 2.38 10.17
N VAL A 54 3.80 2.37 9.00
CA VAL A 54 2.64 3.24 8.72
C VAL A 54 1.37 2.43 8.98
N PHE A 55 0.57 2.87 9.96
CA PHE A 55 -0.67 2.22 10.36
C PHE A 55 -1.88 3.10 10.05
N PHE A 56 -2.80 2.57 9.25
CA PHE A 56 -4.11 3.18 8.99
C PHE A 56 -5.18 2.38 9.75
N GLY A 57 -5.50 2.82 10.96
CA GLY A 57 -6.52 2.20 11.80
C GLY A 57 -7.71 3.12 12.02
N HIS A 58 -8.90 2.52 12.14
CA HIS A 58 -10.08 3.18 12.67
C HIS A 58 -10.21 2.80 14.14
N GLU A 59 -10.31 3.80 15.02
CA GLU A 59 -10.68 3.57 16.41
C GLU A 59 -12.13 3.08 16.50
N SER A 60 -12.36 2.03 17.29
CA SER A 60 -13.66 1.36 17.46
C SER A 60 -14.46 1.96 18.62
#